data_AF-A0A945UC44-F1
#
_entry.id   AF-A0A945UC44-F1
#
_cell.length_a   1.000
_cell.length_b   1.000
_cell.length_c   1.000
_cell.angle_alpha   90.00
_cell.angle_beta   90.00
_cell.angle_gamma   90.00
#
_symmetry.space_group_name_H-M   'P 1'
#
loop_
_entity.id
_entity.type
_entity.pdbx_description
1 polymer ?
#
loop_
_entity_poly.entity_id
_entity_poly.type
_entity_poly.pdbx_seq_one_letter_code
_entity_poly.pdbx_strand_id
1 'polypeptide(L)' 'SAPEYEPAEEEVEEVLEIPFTSLFATQQKEIGSKSAEEGVVYWFRHHRIWGASAKIIKQIGHLSMYEISE' A
#
# COMPACT_ATOMS: atom_id res chain seq x y z
N SER A 1 11.55 -15.53 -18.02
CA SER A 1 10.85 -15.49 -16.72
C SER A 1 11.55 -14.46 -15.85
N ALA A 2 10.81 -13.74 -15.00
CA ALA A 2 11.44 -12.95 -13.94
C ALA A 2 12.16 -13.91 -12.98
N PRO A 3 13.29 -13.50 -12.36
CA PRO A 3 13.95 -14.30 -11.34
C PRO A 3 13.02 -14.53 -10.15
N GLU A 4 13.11 -15.71 -9.55
CA GLU A 4 12.41 -16.02 -8.31
C GLU A 4 13.06 -15.21 -7.18
N TYR A 5 12.26 -14.47 -6.42
CA TYR A 5 12.75 -13.65 -5.32
C TYR A 5 12.89 -14.52 -4.08
N GLU A 6 14.10 -14.59 -3.52
CA GLU A 6 14.35 -15.19 -2.21
C GLU A 6 14.63 -14.06 -1.20
N PRO A 7 13.78 -13.87 -0.18
CA PRO A 7 14.01 -12.88 0.86
C PRO A 7 15.20 -13.27 1.75
N ALA A 8 16.02 -12.29 2.13
CA ALA A 8 17.03 -12.47 3.16
C ALA A 8 16.35 -12.48 4.53
N GLU A 9 16.39 -13.62 5.22
CA GLU A 9 15.71 -13.82 6.52
C GLU A 9 16.22 -12.86 7.61
N GLU A 10 17.46 -12.38 7.51
CA GLU A 10 18.02 -11.40 8.44
C GLU A 10 17.43 -9.98 8.31
N GLU A 11 16.83 -9.64 7.17
CA GLU A 11 16.30 -8.30 6.88
C GLU A 11 14.77 -8.29 6.70
N VAL A 12 14.19 -9.40 6.24
CA VAL A 12 12.79 -9.51 5.84
C VAL A 12 12.05 -10.51 6.71
N GLU A 13 11.16 -10.00 7.56
CA GLU A 13 10.33 -10.83 8.43
C GLU A 13 9.25 -11.61 7.65
N GLU A 14 8.59 -10.95 6.68
CA GLU A 14 7.51 -11.56 5.91
C GLU A 14 7.39 -10.93 4.51
N VAL A 15 7.06 -11.76 3.51
CA VAL A 15 6.71 -11.34 2.16
C VAL A 15 5.21 -11.48 1.97
N LEU A 16 4.55 -10.39 1.57
CA LEU A 16 3.10 -10.34 1.39
C LEU A 16 2.76 -10.08 -0.08
N GLU A 17 1.97 -10.97 -0.67
CA GLU A 17 1.32 -10.71 -1.96
C GLU A 17 -0.09 -10.17 -1.71
N ILE A 18 -0.34 -8.94 -2.18
CA ILE A 18 -1.58 -8.22 -1.88
C ILE A 18 -2.24 -7.77 -3.19
N PRO A 19 -3.48 -8.22 -3.48
CA PRO A 19 -4.25 -7.67 -4.59
C PRO A 19 -4.57 -6.19 -4.37
N PHE A 20 -4.17 -5.34 -5.33
CA PHE A 20 -4.37 -3.89 -5.23
C PHE A 20 -5.83 -3.50 -5.05
N THR A 21 -6.76 -4.15 -5.74
CA THR A 21 -8.21 -3.87 -5.65
C THR A 21 -8.73 -4.03 -4.22
N SER A 22 -8.34 -5.12 -3.54
CA SER A 22 -8.70 -5.36 -2.15
C SER A 22 -8.00 -4.36 -1.22
N LEU A 23 -6.74 -4.04 -1.48
CA LEU A 23 -5.97 -3.10 -0.66
C LEU A 23 -6.56 -1.69 -0.69
N PHE A 24 -6.92 -1.18 -1.87
CA PHE A 24 -7.48 0.16 -2.03
C PHE A 24 -8.75 0.38 -1.21
N ALA A 25 -9.59 -0.66 -1.08
CA ALA A 25 -10.81 -0.61 -0.27
C ALA A 25 -10.55 -0.41 1.23
N THR A 26 -9.31 -0.61 1.71
CA THR A 26 -8.93 -0.48 3.12
C THR A 26 -8.36 0.90 3.46
N GLN A 27 -8.35 1.84 2.50
CA GLN A 27 -7.81 3.18 2.70
C GLN A 27 -8.48 3.89 3.88
N GLN A 28 -7.68 4.40 4.80
CA GLN A 28 -8.14 5.21 5.92
C GLN A 28 -7.27 6.45 6.08
N LYS A 29 -7.82 7.48 6.72
CA LYS A 29 -7.08 8.66 7.13
C LYS A 29 -6.26 8.35 8.38
N GLU A 30 -4.99 8.73 8.38
CA GLU A 30 -4.12 8.58 9.54
C GLU A 30 -4.58 9.53 10.65
N ILE A 31 -5.00 8.98 11.79
CA ILE A 31 -5.45 9.77 12.94
C ILE A 31 -4.22 10.11 13.79
N GLY A 32 -3.97 11.42 14.01
CA GLY A 32 -2.91 11.90 14.90
C GLY A 32 -1.71 12.56 14.23
N SER A 33 -1.68 12.69 12.90
CA SER A 33 -0.64 13.46 12.21
C SER A 33 -0.83 14.96 12.47
N LYS A 34 0.17 15.60 13.08
CA LYS A 34 0.17 17.06 13.36
C LYS A 34 0.27 17.93 12.10
N SER A 35 0.61 17.34 10.96
CA SER A 35 0.66 18.02 9.66
C SER A 35 -0.68 17.93 8.94
N ALA A 36 -1.11 19.05 8.36
CA ALA A 36 -2.32 19.15 7.54
C ALA A 36 -2.23 18.37 6.21
N GLU A 37 -1.06 17.83 5.85
CA GLU A 37 -0.95 16.79 4.83
C GLU A 37 -1.52 15.49 5.39
N GLU A 38 -2.74 15.19 4.98
CA GLU A 38 -3.51 14.01 5.36
C GLU A 38 -2.69 12.74 5.16
N GLY A 39 -2.19 12.16 6.24
CA GLY A 39 -1.60 10.83 6.22
C GLY A 39 -2.64 9.82 5.73
N VAL A 40 -2.24 8.90 4.87
CA VAL A 40 -3.06 7.80 4.37
C VAL A 40 -2.47 6.50 4.86
N VAL A 41 -3.32 5.59 5.32
CA VAL A 41 -2.94 4.25 5.73
C VAL A 41 -3.81 3.22 5.03
N TYR A 42 -3.24 2.04 4.83
CA TYR A 42 -3.93 0.86 4.33
C TYR A 42 -3.72 -0.29 5.31
N TRP A 43 -4.67 -1.22 5.31
CA TRP A 43 -4.62 -2.39 6.18
C TRP A 43 -4.72 -3.66 5.35
N PHE A 44 -3.88 -4.64 5.64
CA PHE A 44 -4.01 -5.98 5.07
C PHE A 44 -3.84 -6.99 6.18
N ARG A 45 -4.90 -7.75 6.48
CA ARG A 45 -4.97 -8.61 7.68
C ARG A 45 -4.62 -7.78 8.93
N HIS A 46 -3.53 -8.10 9.61
CA HIS A 46 -3.03 -7.38 10.78
C HIS A 46 -1.89 -6.40 10.46
N HIS A 47 -1.46 -6.30 9.19
CA HIS A 47 -0.39 -5.38 8.78
C HIS A 47 -0.95 -4.00 8.44
N ARG A 48 -0.19 -2.97 8.84
CA ARG A 48 -0.47 -1.57 8.53
C ARG A 48 0.57 -1.05 7.54
N ILE A 49 0.11 -0.51 6.43
CA ILE A 49 0.94 0.15 5.43
C ILE A 49 0.74 1.66 5.54
N TRP A 50 1.83 2.40 5.71
CA TRP A 50 1.81 3.83 6.03
C TRP A 50 3.03 4.55 5.44
N GLY A 51 3.13 5.86 5.63
CA GLY A 51 4.27 6.65 5.17
C GLY A 51 4.39 6.73 3.65
N ALA A 52 5.61 6.63 3.12
CA ALA A 52 5.88 6.75 1.68
C ALA A 52 5.19 5.65 0.86
N SER A 53 5.19 4.40 1.34
CA SER A 53 4.56 3.27 0.65
C SER A 53 3.07 3.49 0.47
N ALA A 54 2.36 3.98 1.49
CA ALA A 54 0.94 4.28 1.38
C ALA A 54 0.66 5.43 0.39
N LYS A 55 1.53 6.44 0.31
CA LYS A 55 1.41 7.51 -0.71
C LYS A 55 1.57 6.97 -2.13
N ILE A 56 2.50 6.05 -2.36
CA ILE A 56 2.69 5.37 -3.65
C ILE A 56 1.45 4.55 -4.01
N ILE A 57 0.95 3.73 -3.08
CA ILE A 57 -0.25 2.91 -3.29
C ILE A 57 -1.46 3.78 -3.65
N LYS A 58 -1.65 4.93 -2.99
CA LYS A 58 -2.70 5.90 -3.32
C LYS A 58 -2.59 6.41 -4.75
N GLN A 59 -1.37 6.73 -5.21
CA GLN A 59 -1.13 7.17 -6.59
C GLN A 59 -1.41 6.06 -7.61
N ILE A 60 -1.01 4.81 -7.34
CA ILE A 60 -1.34 3.66 -8.19
C ILE A 60 -2.87 3.51 -8.30
N GLY A 61 -3.58 3.63 -7.17
CA GLY A 61 -5.05 3.60 -7.15
C GLY A 61 -5.67 4.65 -8.07
N HIS A 62 -5.22 5.90 -7.99
CA HIS A 62 -5.70 6.98 -8.87
C HIS A 62 -5.47 6.69 -10.36
N LEU A 63 -4.31 6.13 -10.73
CA LEU A 63 -4.01 5.77 -12.12
C LEU A 63 -4.90 4.62 -12.62
N SER A 64 -5.10 3.60 -11.78
CA SER A 64 -5.91 2.43 -12.15
C SER A 64 -7.41 2.73 -12.33
N MET A 65 -7.92 3.78 -11.67
CA MET A 65 -9.32 4.21 -11.84
C MET A 65 -9.52 5.08 -13.09
N TYR A 66 -8.47 5.76 -13.56
CA TYR A 66 -8.53 6.61 -14.76
C TYR A 66 -8.76 5.76 -16.03
N GLU A 67 -8.12 4.60 -16.13
CA GLU A 67 -8.24 3.69 -17.28
C GLU A 67 -9.63 3.05 -17.44
N ILE A 68 -10.49 3.10 -16.42
CA ILE A 68 -11.87 2.54 -16.47
C ILE A 68 -12.89 3.61 -16.90
N SER A 69 -12.50 4.88 -16.90
CA SER A 69 -13.37 6.02 -17.23
C SER A 69 -13.22 6.58 -18.65
N GLU A 70 -12.40 5.96 -19.50
CA GLU A 70 -12.27 6.25 -20.93
C GLU A 70 -12.98 5.23 -21.83
#